data_AF-A0A0M2M1C3-F1
#
_entry.id   AF-A0A0M2M1C3-F1
#
_cell.length_a   1.000
_cell.length_b   1.000
_cell.length_c   1.000
_cell.angle_alpha   90.00
_cell.angle_beta   90.00
_cell.angle_gamma   90.00
#
_symmetry.space_group_name_H-M   'P 1'
#
loop_
_entity.id
_entity.type
_entity.pdbx_description
1 polymer ?
#
loop_
_entity_poly.entity_id
_entity_poly.type
_entity_poly.pdbx_seq_one_letter_code
_entity_poly.pdbx_strand_id
1 'polypeptide(L)'
;MTQPEPTKAEVDKHFAAQERSVFVPPRHRDPGVTIAHTKAEVERQLGAAMAGQTAHAFRLRNASEPQPDPLARMCSLVKAAHEGMPADEFRQLVQTPIEQQAYLALYGDMKDHQRAAIWDKINKGVFEAQQAALQEAHRAHQRDAKRTDQLLKGRALQERIAQHAAKSGKVADAE
;
A
#
# COMPACT_ATOMS: atom_id res chain seq x y z
N MET A 1 -32.42 16.00 10.44
CA MET A 1 -31.95 15.17 11.57
C MET A 1 -30.47 15.46 11.75
N THR A 2 -30.12 16.28 12.73
CA THR A 2 -28.74 16.58 13.10
C THR A 2 -28.15 15.36 13.81
N GLN A 3 -27.01 14.86 13.32
CA GLN A 3 -26.31 13.76 14.00
C GLN A 3 -25.88 14.23 15.40
N PRO A 4 -25.96 13.36 16.43
CA PRO A 4 -25.48 13.69 17.76
C PRO A 4 -23.97 13.98 17.71
N GLU A 5 -23.55 15.00 18.46
CA GLU A 5 -22.14 15.34 18.57
C GLU A 5 -21.34 14.16 19.16
N PRO A 6 -20.14 13.87 18.64
CA PRO A 6 -19.33 12.76 19.13
C PRO A 6 -18.96 13.00 20.59
N THR A 7 -19.07 11.94 21.39
CA THR A 7 -18.73 12.00 22.80
C THR A 7 -17.23 12.19 22.98
N LYS A 8 -16.83 12.78 24.11
CA LYS A 8 -15.40 13.00 24.42
C LYS A 8 -14.58 11.70 24.39
N ALA A 9 -15.17 10.57 24.79
CA ALA A 9 -14.52 9.26 24.70
C ALA A 9 -14.30 8.80 23.24
N GLU A 10 -15.19 9.14 22.32
CA GLU A 10 -15.03 8.83 20.90
C GLU A 10 -13.98 9.74 20.26
N VAL A 11 -13.94 11.00 20.65
CA VAL A 11 -12.92 11.97 20.24
C VAL A 11 -11.53 11.54 20.75
N ASP A 12 -11.41 11.21 22.04
CA ASP A 12 -10.15 10.78 22.65
C ASP A 12 -9.68 9.45 22.06
N LYS A 13 -10.58 8.50 21.78
CA LYS A 13 -10.26 7.25 21.08
C LYS A 13 -9.81 7.51 19.63
N HIS A 14 -10.42 8.48 18.95
CA HIS A 14 -10.04 8.87 17.61
C HIS A 14 -8.63 9.49 17.58
N PHE A 15 -8.29 10.34 18.55
CA PHE A 15 -6.96 10.93 18.68
C PHE A 15 -5.90 9.94 19.19
N ALA A 16 -6.22 9.09 20.17
CA ALA A 16 -5.31 8.05 20.65
C ALA A 16 -5.00 7.00 19.56
N ALA A 17 -5.95 6.73 18.64
CA ALA A 17 -5.69 5.92 17.45
C ALA A 17 -4.78 6.62 16.42
N GLN A 18 -4.65 7.95 16.49
CA GLN A 18 -3.77 8.76 15.64
C GLN A 18 -2.42 9.08 16.29
N GLU A 19 -2.30 8.96 17.62
CA GLU A 19 -1.05 9.18 18.35
C GLU A 19 -0.03 8.09 18.01
N ARG A 20 0.85 8.45 17.08
CA ARG A 20 2.05 7.70 16.73
C ARG A 20 2.93 7.54 17.97
N SER A 21 3.41 6.31 18.21
CA SER A 21 4.49 6.07 19.17
C SER A 21 5.68 6.99 18.87
N VAL A 22 5.99 7.87 19.81
CA VAL A 22 7.11 8.84 19.77
C VAL A 22 8.49 8.15 19.72
N PHE A 23 8.53 6.82 19.88
CA PHE A 23 9.75 6.00 19.92
C PHE A 23 10.08 5.33 18.59
N VAL A 24 9.34 5.60 17.51
CA VAL A 24 9.70 5.10 16.18
C VAL A 24 10.60 6.14 15.50
N PRO A 25 11.89 5.84 15.24
CA PRO A 25 12.77 6.76 14.55
C PRO A 25 12.22 7.07 13.14
N PRO A 26 12.41 8.30 12.62
CA PRO A 26 11.95 8.67 11.29
C PRO A 26 12.74 7.88 10.25
N ARG A 27 12.20 6.75 9.81
CA ARG A 27 12.76 6.01 8.67
C ARG A 27 12.53 6.83 7.40
N HIS A 28 13.55 6.85 6.54
CA HIS A 28 13.46 7.29 5.15
C HIS A 28 12.13 6.80 4.53
N ARG A 29 11.32 7.75 4.04
CA ARG A 29 10.13 7.54 3.19
C ARG A 29 10.56 6.73 1.95
N ASP A 30 9.87 5.74 1.39
CA ASP A 30 8.47 5.28 1.38
C ASP A 30 8.43 3.73 1.25
N PRO A 31 7.29 3.06 1.54
CA PRO A 31 6.49 2.54 0.42
C PRO A 31 4.98 2.49 0.68
N GLY A 32 4.20 2.97 -0.28
CA GLY A 32 2.74 2.83 -0.25
C GLY A 32 2.22 2.44 -1.64
N VAL A 33 1.25 1.52 -1.69
CA VAL A 33 0.55 1.16 -2.93
C VAL A 33 -0.46 2.27 -3.25
N THR A 34 -0.41 2.81 -4.46
CA THR A 34 -1.42 3.74 -4.97
C THR A 34 -2.78 3.06 -4.90
N ILE A 35 -3.80 3.75 -4.39
CA ILE A 35 -5.17 3.27 -4.39
C ILE A 35 -5.92 3.92 -5.55
N ALA A 36 -6.47 3.12 -6.43
CA ALA A 36 -7.49 3.52 -7.37
C ALA A 36 -8.74 2.68 -7.08
N HIS A 37 -9.84 3.37 -6.85
CA HIS A 37 -11.13 2.78 -6.51
C HIS A 37 -11.88 2.34 -7.77
N THR A 38 -11.52 2.87 -8.93
CA THR A 38 -12.20 2.59 -10.20
C THR A 38 -11.22 2.42 -11.36
N LYS A 39 -11.65 1.70 -12.41
CA LYS A 39 -10.93 1.61 -13.69
C LYS A 39 -10.72 3.00 -14.31
N ALA A 40 -11.69 3.91 -14.19
CA ALA A 40 -11.60 5.27 -14.72
C ALA A 40 -10.51 6.12 -14.02
N GLU A 41 -10.20 5.84 -12.76
CA GLU A 41 -9.06 6.47 -12.08
C GLU A 41 -7.72 5.98 -12.63
N VAL A 42 -7.60 4.68 -12.90
CA VAL A 42 -6.42 4.09 -13.55
C VAL A 42 -6.22 4.71 -14.94
N GLU A 43 -7.29 4.80 -15.73
CA GLU A 43 -7.25 5.41 -17.05
C GLU A 43 -6.81 6.89 -17.00
N ARG A 44 -7.34 7.67 -16.06
CA ARG A 44 -6.90 9.07 -15.87
C ARG A 44 -5.42 9.18 -15.50
N GLN A 45 -4.92 8.32 -14.62
CA GLN A 45 -3.52 8.34 -14.21
C GLN A 45 -2.57 7.91 -15.33
N LEU A 46 -2.94 6.86 -16.08
CA LEU A 46 -2.16 6.43 -17.24
C LEU A 46 -2.22 7.45 -18.37
N GLY A 47 -3.38 8.08 -18.62
CA GLY A 47 -3.52 9.18 -19.57
C GLY A 47 -2.64 10.38 -19.21
N ALA A 48 -2.56 10.73 -17.92
CA ALA A 48 -1.63 11.76 -17.45
C ALA A 48 -0.17 11.38 -17.70
N ALA A 49 0.22 10.12 -17.45
CA ALA A 49 1.57 9.63 -17.75
C ALA A 49 1.90 9.67 -19.24
N MET A 50 0.95 9.35 -20.13
CA MET A 50 1.13 9.49 -21.58
C MET A 50 1.31 10.94 -22.03
N ALA A 51 0.80 11.90 -21.25
CA ALA A 51 1.02 13.33 -21.46
C ALA A 51 2.30 13.85 -20.77
N GLY A 52 3.17 12.96 -20.28
CA GLY A 52 4.41 13.32 -19.58
C GLY A 52 4.21 13.84 -18.16
N GLN A 53 2.97 13.85 -17.66
CA GLN A 53 2.68 14.31 -16.31
C GLN A 53 3.01 13.24 -15.28
N THR A 54 3.51 13.67 -14.13
CA THR A 54 3.73 12.78 -12.99
C THR A 54 2.36 12.41 -12.41
N ALA A 55 1.90 11.18 -12.64
CA ALA A 55 0.70 10.69 -11.98
C ALA A 55 0.89 10.79 -10.45
N HIS A 56 -0.09 11.37 -9.75
CA HIS A 56 -0.03 11.51 -8.30
C HIS A 56 -0.12 10.13 -7.64
N ALA A 57 1.03 9.58 -7.25
CA ALA A 57 1.09 8.38 -6.41
C ALA A 57 0.57 8.72 -5.01
N PHE A 58 -0.56 8.12 -4.61
CA PHE A 58 -1.09 8.28 -3.26
C PHE A 58 -0.40 7.29 -2.33
N ARG A 59 0.35 7.81 -1.36
CA ARG A 59 1.08 7.03 -0.35
C ARG A 59 0.12 6.34 0.63
N LEU A 60 0.10 5.01 0.64
CA LEU A 60 -0.33 4.27 1.83
C LEU A 60 0.68 4.49 2.95
N ARG A 61 0.19 5.01 4.09
CA ARG A 61 0.99 5.17 5.29
C ARG A 61 1.12 3.79 5.95
N ASN A 62 2.36 3.27 6.02
CA ASN A 62 2.81 2.20 6.93
C ASN A 62 2.67 0.74 6.43
N ALA A 63 3.31 0.38 5.32
CA ALA A 63 3.68 -1.03 5.08
C ALA A 63 5.10 -1.30 5.60
N SER A 64 5.30 -2.42 6.30
CA SER A 64 6.61 -2.86 6.83
C SER A 64 7.57 -3.30 5.70
N GLU A 65 7.01 -3.76 4.58
CA GLU A 65 7.71 -4.13 3.36
C GLU A 65 7.15 -3.34 2.16
N PRO A 66 8.02 -2.91 1.21
CA PRO A 66 7.56 -2.29 -0.03
C PRO A 66 6.81 -3.30 -0.89
N GLN A 67 5.48 -3.20 -0.91
CA GLN A 67 4.70 -3.93 -1.90
C GLN A 67 4.84 -3.27 -3.27
N PRO A 68 4.98 -4.07 -4.34
CA PRO A 68 5.02 -3.55 -5.69
C PRO A 68 3.68 -2.88 -6.02
N ASP A 69 3.74 -1.62 -6.45
CA ASP A 69 2.58 -0.86 -6.91
C ASP A 69 2.44 -1.02 -8.43
N PRO A 70 1.47 -1.80 -8.93
CA PRO A 70 1.33 -2.07 -10.36
C PRO A 70 0.99 -0.80 -11.16
N LEU A 71 0.25 0.13 -10.55
CA LEU A 71 -0.19 1.36 -11.20
C LEU A 71 0.95 2.37 -11.30
N ALA A 72 1.66 2.63 -10.20
CA ALA A 72 2.81 3.51 -10.21
C ALA A 72 3.92 2.99 -11.13
N ARG A 73 4.13 1.67 -11.15
CA ARG A 73 5.09 1.02 -12.07
C ARG A 73 4.70 1.24 -13.52
N MET A 74 3.44 1.00 -13.89
CA MET A 74 2.96 1.22 -15.25
C MET A 74 3.07 2.68 -15.67
N CYS A 75 2.64 3.62 -14.82
CA CYS A 75 2.78 5.06 -15.09
C CYS A 75 4.24 5.46 -15.32
N SER A 76 5.17 4.89 -14.54
CA SER A 76 6.61 5.18 -14.69
C SER A 76 7.16 4.70 -16.04
N LEU A 77 6.78 3.50 -16.47
CA LEU A 77 7.17 2.96 -17.77
C LEU A 77 6.59 3.80 -18.92
N VAL A 78 5.30 4.12 -18.87
CA VAL A 78 4.63 4.95 -19.88
C VAL A 78 5.26 6.34 -19.97
N LYS A 79 5.58 6.94 -18.82
CA LYS A 79 6.27 8.24 -18.79
C LYS A 79 7.67 8.15 -19.39
N ALA A 80 8.43 7.11 -19.07
CA ALA A 80 9.76 6.92 -19.64
C ALA A 80 9.71 6.76 -21.17
N ALA A 81 8.72 6.05 -21.70
CA ALA A 81 8.49 5.99 -23.14
C ALA A 81 8.14 7.36 -23.75
N HIS A 82 7.30 8.14 -23.07
CA HIS A 82 6.99 9.52 -23.49
C HIS A 82 8.24 10.42 -23.50
N GLU A 83 9.12 10.27 -22.52
CA GLU A 83 10.39 10.99 -22.40
C GLU A 83 11.47 10.56 -23.43
N GLY A 84 11.15 9.60 -24.30
CA GLY A 84 12.00 9.18 -25.41
C GLY A 84 12.84 7.93 -25.16
N MET A 85 12.50 7.11 -24.16
CA MET A 85 13.15 5.82 -23.94
C MET A 85 13.11 4.95 -25.22
N PRO A 86 14.23 4.38 -25.67
CA PRO A 86 14.26 3.45 -26.80
C PRO A 86 13.49 2.14 -26.53
N ALA A 87 12.98 1.53 -27.60
CA ALA A 87 12.21 0.28 -27.51
C ALA A 87 13.00 -0.86 -26.84
N ASP A 88 14.29 -1.00 -27.15
CA ASP A 88 15.14 -2.06 -26.59
C ASP A 88 15.36 -1.89 -25.08
N GLU A 89 15.53 -0.65 -24.61
CA GLU A 89 15.64 -0.34 -23.18
C GLU A 89 14.32 -0.58 -22.46
N PHE A 90 13.19 -0.16 -23.05
CA PHE A 90 11.87 -0.44 -22.49
C PHE A 90 11.64 -1.95 -22.35
N ARG A 91 12.00 -2.73 -23.37
CA ARG A 91 11.83 -4.18 -23.39
C ARG A 91 12.59 -4.89 -22.28
N GLN A 92 13.75 -4.37 -21.87
CA GLN A 92 14.51 -4.91 -20.74
C GLN A 92 13.84 -4.66 -19.38
N LEU A 93 13.00 -3.63 -19.28
CA LEU A 93 12.29 -3.29 -18.05
C LEU A 93 10.96 -4.05 -17.88
N VAL A 94 10.46 -4.69 -18.94
CA VAL A 94 9.22 -5.47 -18.92
C VAL A 94 9.39 -6.71 -18.04
N GLN A 95 8.51 -6.84 -17.05
CA GLN A 95 8.47 -7.95 -16.09
C GLN A 95 7.14 -8.70 -16.09
N THR A 96 6.06 -8.06 -16.56
CA THR A 96 4.71 -8.64 -16.52
C THR A 96 4.05 -8.70 -17.90
N PRO A 97 3.08 -9.61 -18.12
CA PRO A 97 2.33 -9.65 -19.38
C PRO A 97 1.60 -8.34 -19.71
N ILE A 98 1.19 -7.58 -18.70
CA ILE A 98 0.53 -6.27 -18.87
C ILE A 98 1.55 -5.23 -19.37
N GLU A 99 2.78 -5.26 -18.84
CA GLU A 99 3.86 -4.40 -19.33
C GLU A 99 4.27 -4.75 -20.76
N GLN A 100 4.21 -6.03 -21.13
CA GLN A 100 4.42 -6.45 -22.52
C GLN A 100 3.32 -5.89 -23.45
N GLN A 101 2.06 -5.81 -22.99
CA GLN A 101 1.00 -5.15 -23.74
C GLN A 101 1.26 -3.64 -23.87
N ALA A 102 1.78 -2.98 -22.83
CA ALA A 102 2.16 -1.57 -22.90
C ALA A 102 3.30 -1.34 -23.89
N TYR A 103 4.32 -2.20 -23.90
CA TYR A 103 5.38 -2.18 -24.93
C TYR A 103 4.79 -2.23 -26.34
N LEU A 104 3.89 -3.18 -26.60
CA LEU A 104 3.23 -3.30 -27.90
C LEU A 104 2.41 -2.05 -28.22
N ALA A 105 1.66 -1.51 -27.25
CA ALA A 105 0.84 -0.32 -27.43
C ALA A 105 1.64 0.96 -27.66
N LEU A 106 2.91 1.00 -27.26
CA LEU A 106 3.79 2.18 -27.41
C LEU A 106 4.68 2.08 -28.65
N TYR A 107 5.33 0.94 -28.87
CA TYR A 107 6.34 0.75 -29.93
C TYR A 107 5.89 -0.17 -31.07
N GLY A 108 4.77 -0.88 -30.90
CA GLY A 108 4.26 -1.80 -31.92
C GLY A 108 3.62 -1.05 -33.09
N ASP A 109 3.80 -1.63 -34.29
CA ASP A 109 3.07 -1.22 -35.48
C ASP A 109 1.64 -1.79 -35.43
N MET A 110 0.67 -0.89 -35.27
CA MET A 110 -0.75 -1.24 -35.16
C MET A 110 -1.63 -0.04 -35.44
N LYS A 111 -2.86 -0.32 -35.88
CA LYS A 111 -3.89 0.68 -36.13
C LYS A 111 -4.44 1.26 -34.83
N ASP A 112 -4.92 2.49 -34.86
CA ASP A 112 -5.39 3.22 -33.66
C ASP A 112 -6.48 2.47 -32.88
N HIS A 113 -7.42 1.82 -33.57
CA HIS A 113 -8.46 1.03 -32.90
C HIS A 113 -7.90 -0.20 -32.16
N GLN A 114 -6.82 -0.80 -32.67
CA GLN A 114 -6.14 -1.92 -32.01
C GLN A 114 -5.39 -1.41 -30.78
N ARG A 115 -4.73 -0.26 -30.91
CA ARG A 115 -4.03 0.42 -29.81
C ARG A 115 -5.00 0.79 -28.68
N ALA A 116 -6.15 1.37 -29.02
CA ALA A 116 -7.20 1.70 -28.05
C ALA A 116 -7.74 0.44 -27.33
N ALA A 117 -7.97 -0.65 -28.05
CA ALA A 117 -8.42 -1.92 -27.46
C ALA A 117 -7.37 -2.55 -26.52
N ILE A 118 -6.07 -2.38 -26.82
CA ILE A 118 -4.98 -2.81 -25.93
C ILE A 118 -4.94 -1.94 -24.68
N TRP A 119 -5.06 -0.62 -24.81
CA TRP A 119 -5.12 0.28 -23.65
C TRP A 119 -6.30 -0.01 -22.72
N ASP A 120 -7.47 -0.36 -23.25
CA ASP A 120 -8.60 -0.78 -22.42
C ASP A 120 -8.30 -2.05 -21.60
N LYS A 121 -7.59 -3.01 -22.21
CA LYS A 121 -7.10 -4.22 -21.54
C LYS A 121 -6.05 -3.92 -20.49
N ILE A 122 -5.11 -3.01 -20.78
CA ILE A 122 -4.10 -2.56 -19.82
C ILE A 122 -4.78 -1.89 -18.63
N ASN A 123 -5.70 -0.95 -18.86
CA ASN A 123 -6.45 -0.25 -17.80
C ASN A 123 -7.17 -1.24 -16.88
N LYS A 124 -7.82 -2.25 -17.46
CA LYS A 124 -8.50 -3.32 -16.70
C LYS A 124 -7.50 -4.17 -15.91
N GLY A 125 -6.42 -4.64 -16.55
CA GLY A 125 -5.43 -5.51 -15.91
C GLY A 125 -4.67 -4.81 -14.79
N VAL A 126 -4.30 -3.53 -14.97
CA VAL A 126 -3.64 -2.73 -13.93
C VAL A 126 -4.58 -2.52 -12.74
N PHE A 127 -5.86 -2.24 -12.98
CA PHE A 127 -6.85 -2.13 -11.92
C PHE A 127 -7.00 -3.45 -11.13
N GLU A 128 -7.11 -4.59 -11.82
CA GLU A 128 -7.21 -5.90 -11.17
C GLU A 128 -5.95 -6.23 -10.34
N ALA A 129 -4.76 -5.97 -10.88
CA ALA A 129 -3.49 -6.16 -10.19
C ALA A 129 -3.38 -5.27 -8.95
N GLN A 130 -3.83 -4.02 -9.04
CA GLN A 130 -3.86 -3.10 -7.92
C GLN A 130 -4.83 -3.56 -6.83
N GLN A 131 -6.03 -4.02 -7.19
CA GLN A 131 -6.97 -4.57 -6.20
C GLN A 131 -6.40 -5.82 -5.51
N ALA A 132 -5.70 -6.68 -6.24
CA ALA A 132 -5.00 -7.82 -5.65
C ALA A 132 -3.90 -7.39 -4.67
N ALA A 133 -3.09 -6.40 -5.04
CA ALA A 133 -2.05 -5.84 -4.18
C ALA A 133 -2.65 -5.22 -2.90
N LEU A 134 -3.76 -4.48 -3.01
CA LEU A 134 -4.47 -3.91 -1.85
C LEU A 134 -5.04 -4.98 -0.92
N GLN A 135 -5.61 -6.05 -1.47
CA GLN A 135 -6.09 -7.18 -0.68
C GLN A 135 -4.95 -7.88 0.07
N GLU A 136 -3.80 -8.05 -0.59
CA GLU A 136 -2.62 -8.63 0.03
C GLU A 136 -2.06 -7.73 1.14
N ALA A 137 -1.98 -6.41 0.90
CA ALA A 137 -1.64 -5.42 1.91
C ALA A 137 -2.54 -5.54 3.16
N HIS A 138 -3.85 -5.67 2.92
CA HIS A 138 -4.82 -5.82 4.00
C HIS A 138 -4.62 -7.12 4.79
N ARG A 139 -4.35 -8.24 4.10
CA ARG A 139 -4.05 -9.53 4.76
C ARG A 139 -2.77 -9.45 5.59
N ALA A 140 -1.72 -8.83 5.08
CA ALA A 140 -0.47 -8.63 5.81
C ALA A 140 -0.70 -7.80 7.08
N HIS A 141 -1.40 -6.67 6.96
CA HIS A 141 -1.76 -5.83 8.10
C HIS A 141 -2.57 -6.58 9.17
N GLN A 142 -3.53 -7.43 8.77
CA GLN A 142 -4.27 -8.27 9.72
C GLN A 142 -3.38 -9.27 10.47
N ARG A 143 -2.38 -9.86 9.80
CA ARG A 143 -1.43 -10.79 10.44
C ARG A 143 -0.55 -10.05 11.45
N ASP A 144 -0.05 -8.88 11.09
CA ASP A 144 0.78 -8.05 11.96
C ASP A 144 0.01 -7.56 13.20
N ALA A 145 -1.26 -7.17 13.02
CA ALA A 145 -2.14 -6.82 14.14
C ALA A 145 -2.33 -7.99 15.11
N LYS A 146 -2.57 -9.21 14.59
CA LYS A 146 -2.71 -10.42 15.42
C LYS A 146 -1.42 -10.77 16.17
N ARG A 147 -0.26 -10.67 15.51
CA ARG A 147 1.05 -10.90 16.14
C ARG A 147 1.30 -9.90 17.26
N THR A 148 0.99 -8.63 17.02
CA THR A 148 1.15 -7.56 18.02
C THR A 148 0.26 -7.79 19.23
N ASP A 149 -1.01 -8.17 19.02
CA ASP A 149 -1.94 -8.52 20.10
C ASP A 149 -1.45 -9.72 20.95
N GLN A 150 -0.91 -10.76 20.30
CA GLN A 150 -0.32 -11.90 21.01
C GLN A 150 0.89 -11.51 21.88
N LEU A 151 1.77 -10.64 21.36
CA LEU A 151 2.93 -10.14 22.11
C LEU A 151 2.50 -9.28 23.31
N LEU A 152 1.50 -8.42 23.14
CA LEU A 152 0.95 -7.61 24.23
C LEU A 152 0.34 -8.49 25.33
N LYS A 153 -0.43 -9.51 24.96
CA LYS A 153 -0.98 -10.51 25.91
C LYS A 153 0.12 -11.27 26.65
N GLY A 154 1.18 -11.68 25.94
CA GLY A 154 2.34 -12.34 26.53
C GLY A 154 3.06 -11.47 27.56
N ARG A 155 3.27 -10.19 27.24
CA ARG A 155 3.86 -9.22 28.18
C ARG A 155 2.99 -9.01 29.42
N ALA A 156 1.68 -8.84 29.25
CA ALA A 156 0.75 -8.71 30.37
C ALA A 156 0.75 -9.95 31.28
N LEU A 157 0.90 -11.15 30.72
CA LEU A 157 1.03 -12.39 31.49
C LEU A 157 2.34 -12.44 32.28
N GLN A 158 3.47 -12.07 31.67
CA GLN A 158 4.76 -11.98 32.36
C GLN A 158 4.73 -11.00 33.53
N GLU A 159 4.14 -9.81 33.32
CA GLU A 159 3.97 -8.81 34.38
C GLU A 159 3.11 -9.35 35.54
N ARG A 160 2.03 -10.09 35.25
CA ARG A 160 1.21 -10.75 36.27
C ARG A 160 1.97 -11.83 37.04
N ILE A 161 2.75 -12.66 36.36
CA ILE A 161 3.58 -13.71 37.00
C ILE A 161 4.63 -13.06 37.91
N ALA A 162 5.32 -12.02 37.44
CA ALA A 162 6.30 -11.28 38.24
C ALA A 162 5.67 -10.65 39.48
N GLN A 163 4.48 -10.05 39.36
CA GLN A 163 3.73 -9.49 40.49
C GLN A 163 3.29 -10.57 41.49
N HIS A 164 2.87 -11.75 41.01
CA HIS A 164 2.52 -12.87 41.88
C HIS A 164 3.75 -13.46 42.59
N ALA A 165 4.87 -13.63 41.90
CA ALA A 165 6.12 -14.10 42.49
C ALA A 165 6.64 -13.11 43.56
N ALA A 166 6.59 -11.81 43.29
CA ALA A 166 6.95 -10.78 44.27
C ALA A 166 6.02 -10.74 45.50
N LYS A 167 4.74 -11.08 45.34
CA LYS A 167 3.79 -11.23 46.46
C LYS A 167 4.03 -12.51 47.24
N SER A 168 4.32 -13.63 46.58
CA SER A 168 4.56 -14.92 47.23
C SER A 168 5.90 -14.96 47.98
N GLY A 169 6.93 -14.28 47.48
CA GLY A 169 8.23 -14.17 48.18
C GLY A 169 8.14 -13.37 49.49
N LYS A 170 7.20 -12.41 49.59
CA LYS A 170 6.97 -11.65 50.82
C LYS A 170 6.27 -12.44 51.94
N VAL A 171 5.69 -13.60 51.62
CA VAL A 171 4.99 -14.43 52.63
C VAL A 171 5.94 -15.42 53.31
N ALA A 172 7.08 -15.76 52.68
CA ALA A 172 8.04 -16.73 53.21
C ALA A 172 9.05 -16.14 54.23
N ASP A 173 9.21 -14.81 54.30
CA ASP A 173 10.11 -14.13 55.24
C ASP A 173 9.40 -13.64 56.53
N ALA A 174 8.19 -14.13 56.80
CA ALA A 174 7.36 -13.70 57.93
C ALA A 174 7.08 -14.81 58.97
N GLU A 175 7.89 -15.87 59.01
CA GLU A 175 7.90 -16.87 60.08
C GLU A 175 9.11 -16.72 61.00
#